data_AF-A8F1Q3-F1
#
_entry.id   AF-A8F1Q3-F1
#
_cell.length_a   1.000
_cell.length_b   1.000
_cell.length_c   1.000
_cell.angle_alpha   90.00
_cell.angle_beta   90.00
_cell.angle_gamma   90.00
#
_symmetry.space_group_name_H-M   'P 1'
#
loop_
_entity.id
_entity.type
_entity.pdbx_description
1 polymer ?
#
loop_
_entity_poly.entity_id
_entity_poly.type
_entity_poly.pdbx_seq_one_letter_code
_entity_poly.pdbx_strand_id
1 'polypeptide(L)' 'MKNTITAFDAKTHFSKLLDRASKGEEILITKRGKAAAKIVPIDSHNIILK' A
#
# COMPACT_ATOMS: atom_id res chain seq x y z
N MET A 1 4.62 -3.90 -12.40
CA MET A 1 5.14 -4.71 -11.28
C MET A 1 6.23 -3.96 -10.48
N LYS A 2 6.10 -2.66 -10.21
CA LYS A 2 7.23 -1.83 -9.67
C LYS A 2 7.10 -1.39 -8.21
N ASN A 3 6.03 -1.75 -7.49
CA ASN A 3 5.73 -1.15 -6.19
C ASN A 3 5.58 -2.20 -5.08
N THR A 4 6.48 -3.18 -5.05
CA THR A 4 6.49 -4.20 -4.00
C THR A 4 7.46 -3.79 -2.90
N ILE A 5 7.00 -3.80 -1.65
CA ILE A 5 7.80 -3.44 -0.47
C ILE A 5 7.64 -4.50 0.62
N THR A 6 8.63 -4.65 1.48
CA THR A 6 8.51 -5.56 2.64
C THR A 6 7.66 -4.94 3.73
N ALA A 7 7.02 -5.76 4.56
CA ALA A 7 6.28 -5.30 5.73
C ALA A 7 7.18 -4.54 6.72
N PHE A 8 8.48 -4.83 6.74
CA PHE A 8 9.45 -4.13 7.58
C PHE A 8 9.70 -2.70 7.09
N ASP A 9 9.90 -2.52 5.79
CA ASP A 9 10.08 -1.17 5.23
C ASP A 9 8.76 -0.39 5.26
N ALA A 10 7.62 -1.08 5.06
CA ALA A 10 6.30 -0.48 5.09
C ALA A 10 5.94 0.11 6.46
N LYS A 11 6.25 -0.57 7.57
CA LYS A 11 6.00 -0.02 8.92
C LYS A 11 6.86 1.21 9.21
N THR A 12 8.05 1.31 8.62
CA THR A 12 8.99 2.42 8.85
C THR A 12 8.64 3.64 8.01
N HIS A 13 8.14 3.44 6.79
CA HIS A 13 7.84 4.52 5.83
C HIS A 13 6.34 4.69 5.55
N PHE A 14 5.49 4.29 6.49
CA PHE A 14 4.05 4.19 6.28
C PHE A 14 3.43 5.50 5.77
N SER A 15 3.76 6.64 6.38
CA SER A 15 3.23 7.95 5.97
C SER A 15 3.54 8.27 4.49
N LYS A 16 4.77 7.99 4.03
CA LYS A 16 5.16 8.19 2.63
C LYS A 16 4.42 7.24 1.68
N LEU A 17 4.11 6.02 2.14
CA LEU A 17 3.33 5.07 1.35
C LEU A 17 1.86 5.51 1.23
N LEU A 18 1.30 6.14 2.27
CA LEU A 18 -0.02 6.75 2.21
C LEU A 18 -0.04 7.92 1.22
N ASP A 19 0.92 8.84 1.27
CA ASP A 19 0.98 9.96 0.32
C ASP A 19 1.05 9.49 -1.13
N ARG A 20 1.79 8.41 -1.37
CA ARG A 20 1.89 7.75 -2.67
C ARG A 20 0.55 7.12 -3.08
N ALA A 21 -0.08 6.39 -2.18
CA ALA A 21 -1.40 5.80 -2.44
C ALA A 21 -2.46 6.87 -2.70
N SER A 22 -2.49 7.96 -1.94
CA SER A 22 -3.40 9.10 -2.18
C SER A 22 -3.20 9.77 -3.54
N LYS A 23 -2.04 9.60 -4.18
CA LYS A 23 -1.76 10.09 -5.55
C LYS A 23 -2.19 9.13 -6.65
N GLY A 24 -2.83 8.01 -6.32
CA GLY A 24 -3.25 7.01 -7.30
C GLY A 24 -2.35 5.77 -7.38
N GLU A 25 -1.33 5.66 -6.52
CA GLU A 25 -0.36 4.57 -6.61
C GLU A 25 -0.82 3.31 -5.86
N GLU A 26 -0.75 2.14 -6.51
CA GLU A 26 -0.93 0.86 -5.82
C GLU A 26 0.41 0.29 -5.34
N ILE A 27 0.46 -0.15 -4.09
CA ILE A 27 1.67 -0.65 -3.45
C ILE A 27 1.41 -2.02 -2.84
N LEU A 28 2.17 -3.04 -3.25
CA LEU A 28 2.07 -4.39 -2.72
C LEU A 28 3.01 -4.57 -1.54
N ILE A 29 2.47 -5.02 -0.41
CA ILE A 29 3.25 -5.33 0.78
C ILE A 29 3.48 -6.84 0.83
N THR A 30 4.73 -7.23 1.01
CA THR A 30 5.15 -8.62 1.21
C THR A 30 5.61 -8.87 2.63
N LYS A 31 5.33 -10.05 3.17
CA LYS A 31 5.84 -10.51 4.45
C LYS A 31 6.49 -11.87 4.25
N ARG A 32 7.78 -11.99 4.57
CA ARG A 32 8.57 -13.23 4.37
C ARG A 32 8.50 -13.74 2.92
N GLY A 33 8.62 -12.83 1.95
CA GLY A 33 8.61 -13.15 0.52
C GLY A 33 7.24 -13.47 -0.08
N LYS A 34 6.15 -13.42 0.71
CA LYS A 34 4.78 -13.66 0.22
C LYS A 34 3.98 -12.37 0.24
N ALA A 35 3.12 -12.15 -0.76
CA ALA A 35 2.17 -11.05 -0.76
C ALA A 35 1.26 -11.15 0.48
N ALA A 36 1.16 -10.05 1.23
CA ALA A 36 0.46 -10.00 2.52
C ALA A 36 -0.65 -8.93 2.55
N ALA A 37 -0.43 -7.79 1.89
CA ALA A 37 -1.42 -6.71 1.80
C ALA A 37 -1.17 -5.85 0.56
N LYS A 38 -2.11 -4.97 0.24
CA LYS A 38 -1.96 -3.93 -0.79
C LYS A 38 -2.47 -2.60 -0.23
N ILE A 39 -1.69 -1.52 -0.38
CA ILE A 39 -2.16 -0.16 -0.14
C ILE A 39 -2.65 0.38 -1.48
N VAL A 40 -3.88 0.88 -1.50
CA VAL A 40 -4.53 1.44 -2.70
C VAL A 40 -5.17 2.78 -2.35
N PRO A 41 -5.34 3.67 -3.34
CA PRO A 41 -6.14 4.88 -3.18
C PRO A 41 -7.59 4.53 -2.82
N ILE A 42 -8.23 5.36 -2.00
CA ILE A 42 -9.65 5.17 -1.64
C ILE A 42 -10.55 5.34 -2.88
N ASP A 43 -10.23 6.24 -3.80
CA ASP A 43 -11.04 6.43 -5.02
C ASP A 43 -10.98 5.21 -5.96
N SER A 44 -9.92 4.39 -5.84
CA SER A 44 -9.77 3.13 -6.58
C SER A 44 -10.50 1.94 -5.92
N HIS A 45 -11.01 2.13 -4.70
CA HIS A 45 -11.77 1.13 -3.97
C HIS A 45 -12.97 1.81 -3.35
N ASN A 46 -14.15 1.66 -3.98
CA ASN A 46 -15.41 2.24 -3.51
C ASN A 46 -15.78 1.73 -2.11
N ILE A 47 -15.17 2.30 -1.08
CA ILE A 47 -15.40 2.01 0.33
C ILE A 47 -16.31 3.12 0.84
N ILE A 48 -17.59 2.79 0.92
CA ILE A 48 -18.59 3.59 1.62
C ILE A 48 -18.21 3.55 3.10
N LEU A 49 -17.62 4.61 3.62
CA LEU A 49 -17.45 4.80 5.06
C LEU A 49 -18.83 5.14 5.64
N LYS A 50 -19.41 4.20 6.38
CA LYS A 50 -20.65 4.34 7.16
C LYS A 50 -20.34 4.87 8.55
#